data_AF-A0A2H9KZM7-F1
#
_entry.id   AF-A0A2H9KZM7-F1
#
_cell.length_a   1.000
_cell.length_b   1.000
_cell.length_c   1.000
_cell.angle_alpha   90.00
_cell.angle_beta   90.00
_cell.angle_gamma   90.00
#
_symmetry.space_group_name_H-M   'P 1'
#
loop_
_entity.id
_entity.type
_entity.pdbx_description
1 polymer ?
#
loop_
_entity_poly.entity_id
_entity_poly.type
_entity_poly.pdbx_seq_one_letter_code
_entity_poly.pdbx_strand_id
1 'polypeptide(L)'
;MKNFGIKKGQGATEYLVLLAVVLIVAMVAIALLGFFPGLAGDAKIAQSDAYWRGTARPFAILEHSLASDNNITMVVQNTEADQRQLTNISIGGSGYSGNLLNASYFSAGEKHKFVLNLSGTACTSGNTYELYVNFTYNTADNSITGQKQYGEKTLVGKCN
;
A
#
# COMPACT_ATOMS: atom_id res chain seq x y z
N MET A 1 -82.78 -10.20 1.54
CA MET A 1 -81.55 -10.60 0.83
C MET A 1 -80.43 -9.65 1.21
N LYS A 2 -79.39 -10.11 1.92
CA LYS A 2 -78.22 -9.30 2.31
C LYS A 2 -77.06 -9.63 1.39
N ASN A 3 -76.61 -8.65 0.61
CA ASN A 3 -75.46 -8.78 -0.29
C ASN A 3 -74.14 -8.80 0.51
N PHE A 4 -73.38 -9.89 0.39
CA PHE A 4 -72.01 -9.99 0.88
C PHE A 4 -71.06 -9.46 -0.20
N GLY A 5 -70.61 -8.21 -0.04
CA GLY A 5 -69.55 -7.63 -0.85
C GLY A 5 -68.22 -8.29 -0.54
N ILE A 6 -67.65 -9.02 -1.50
CA ILE A 6 -66.37 -9.70 -1.38
C ILE A 6 -65.25 -8.65 -1.44
N LYS A 7 -64.69 -8.26 -0.28
CA LYS A 7 -63.42 -7.53 -0.18
C LYS A 7 -62.24 -8.50 -0.38
N LYS A 8 -61.95 -8.87 -1.63
CA LYS A 8 -60.73 -9.62 -1.99
C LYS A 8 -60.02 -8.88 -3.12
N GLY A 9 -59.00 -8.09 -2.77
CA GLY A 9 -58.18 -7.39 -3.77
C GLY A 9 -57.13 -6.42 -3.22
N GLN A 10 -57.27 -5.94 -1.97
CA GLN A 10 -56.42 -4.85 -1.46
C GLN A 10 -55.03 -5.28 -0.96
N GLY A 11 -54.79 -6.58 -0.68
CA GLY A 11 -53.50 -7.02 -0.15
C GLY A 11 -52.36 -7.06 -1.18
N ALA A 12 -52.64 -7.42 -2.44
CA ALA A 12 -51.60 -7.60 -3.45
C ALA A 12 -50.93 -6.27 -3.85
N THR A 13 -51.67 -5.16 -3.84
CA THR A 13 -51.14 -3.83 -4.15
C THR A 13 -50.25 -3.29 -3.03
N GLU A 14 -50.54 -3.61 -1.77
CA GLU A 14 -49.72 -3.19 -0.63
C GLU A 14 -48.34 -3.86 -0.63
N TYR A 15 -48.29 -5.17 -0.91
CA TYR A 15 -47.00 -5.89 -1.01
C TYR A 15 -46.17 -5.46 -2.22
N LEU A 16 -46.80 -5.13 -3.35
CA LEU A 16 -46.07 -4.62 -4.53
C LEU A 16 -45.37 -3.29 -4.24
N VAL A 17 -46.03 -2.38 -3.50
CA VAL A 17 -45.44 -1.10 -3.11
C VAL A 17 -44.29 -1.30 -2.14
N LEU A 18 -44.46 -2.14 -1.11
CA LEU A 18 -43.39 -2.42 -0.15
C LEU A 18 -42.17 -3.06 -0.82
N LEU A 19 -42.39 -3.99 -1.74
CA LEU A 19 -41.31 -4.62 -2.49
C LEU A 19 -40.55 -3.62 -3.36
N ALA A 20 -41.25 -2.69 -4.02
CA ALA A 20 -40.62 -1.64 -4.81
C ALA A 20 -39.73 -0.72 -3.95
N VAL A 21 -40.20 -0.33 -2.77
CA VAL A 21 -39.42 0.50 -1.84
C VAL A 21 -38.16 -0.23 -1.38
N VAL A 22 -38.26 -1.51 -1.01
CA VAL A 22 -37.11 -2.31 -0.60
C VAL A 22 -36.06 -2.43 -1.73
N LEU A 23 -36.52 -2.63 -2.97
CA LEU A 23 -35.61 -2.68 -4.13
C LEU A 23 -34.90 -1.36 -4.36
N ILE A 24 -35.60 -0.22 -4.25
CA ILE A 24 -34.97 1.10 -4.39
C ILE A 24 -33.91 1.31 -3.31
N VAL A 25 -34.21 0.99 -2.06
CA VAL A 25 -33.24 1.11 -0.95
C VAL A 25 -32.02 0.21 -1.18
N ALA A 26 -32.23 -1.03 -1.64
CA ALA A 26 -31.15 -1.96 -1.95
C ALA A 26 -30.24 -1.43 -3.07
N MET A 27 -30.82 -0.87 -4.14
CA MET A 27 -30.05 -0.29 -5.25
C MET A 27 -29.23 0.92 -4.80
N VAL A 28 -29.80 1.80 -3.96
CA VAL A 28 -29.07 2.95 -3.40
C VAL A 28 -27.91 2.47 -2.54
N ALA A 29 -28.11 1.46 -1.69
CA ALA A 29 -27.04 0.90 -0.86
C ALA A 29 -25.88 0.35 -1.72
N ILE A 30 -26.18 -0.41 -2.78
CA ILE A 30 -25.16 -0.94 -3.70
C ILE A 30 -24.43 0.20 -4.43
N ALA A 31 -25.16 1.22 -4.89
CA ALA A 31 -24.57 2.37 -5.57
C ALA A 31 -23.59 3.13 -4.67
N LEU A 32 -23.93 3.28 -3.39
CA LEU A 32 -23.03 3.91 -2.40
C LEU A 32 -21.81 3.04 -2.10
N LEU A 33 -21.96 1.71 -2.02
CA LEU A 33 -20.82 0.80 -1.81
C LEU A 33 -19.88 0.72 -3.03
N GLY A 34 -20.40 0.93 -4.24
CA GLY A 34 -19.62 0.89 -5.48
C GLY A 34 -18.71 2.10 -5.71
N PHE A 35 -18.90 3.22 -5.00
CA PHE A 35 -18.20 4.49 -5.27
C PHE A 35 -16.87 4.69 -4.48
N PHE A 36 -16.37 3.68 -3.76
CA PHE A 36 -15.13 3.81 -2.98
C PHE A 36 -13.85 3.16 -3.56
N PRO A 37 -13.64 2.98 -4.89
CA PRO A 37 -12.44 2.30 -5.38
C PRO A 37 -11.14 3.10 -5.16
N GLY A 38 -11.21 4.43 -5.02
CA GLY A 38 -10.02 5.27 -4.77
C GLY A 38 -9.55 5.30 -3.31
N LEU A 39 -10.48 5.22 -2.35
CA LEU A 39 -10.19 5.41 -0.92
C LEU A 39 -9.36 4.25 -0.36
N ALA A 40 -9.60 3.03 -0.83
CA ALA A 40 -8.84 1.86 -0.42
C ALA A 40 -7.35 1.94 -0.80
N GLY A 41 -7.03 2.50 -1.98
CA GLY A 41 -5.65 2.67 -2.43
C GLY A 41 -4.90 3.71 -1.61
N ASP A 42 -5.49 4.88 -1.40
CA ASP A 42 -4.87 5.95 -0.61
C ASP A 42 -4.70 5.55 0.87
N ALA A 43 -5.66 4.82 1.44
CA ALA A 43 -5.53 4.27 2.79
C ALA A 43 -4.36 3.27 2.90
N LYS A 44 -4.14 2.44 1.88
CA LYS A 44 -3.03 1.50 1.84
C LYS A 44 -1.67 2.21 1.71
N ILE A 45 -1.60 3.26 0.90
CA ILE A 45 -0.40 4.12 0.79
C ILE A 45 -0.08 4.75 2.16
N ALA A 46 -1.07 5.40 2.79
CA ALA A 46 -0.88 6.02 4.10
C ALA A 46 -0.44 5.01 5.19
N GLN A 47 -1.00 3.79 5.16
CA GLN A 47 -0.59 2.72 6.08
C GLN A 47 0.85 2.26 5.81
N SER A 48 1.23 2.14 4.54
CA SER A 48 2.60 1.78 4.13
C SER A 48 3.59 2.85 4.59
N ASP A 49 3.31 4.12 4.32
CA ASP A 49 4.15 5.26 4.73
C ASP A 49 4.33 5.33 6.25
N ALA A 50 3.24 5.17 7.00
CA ALA A 50 3.29 5.17 8.46
C ALA A 50 4.13 4.01 9.00
N TYR A 51 4.03 2.82 8.42
CA TYR A 51 4.86 1.67 8.78
C TYR A 51 6.35 1.94 8.53
N TRP A 52 6.69 2.35 7.30
CA TRP A 52 8.08 2.53 6.90
C TRP A 52 8.79 3.70 7.60
N ARG A 53 8.05 4.73 8.00
CA ARG A 53 8.58 5.86 8.78
C ARG A 53 8.63 5.56 10.27
N GLY A 54 7.60 4.91 10.81
CA GLY A 54 7.38 4.77 12.25
C GLY A 54 7.96 3.50 12.86
N THR A 55 7.71 2.36 12.23
CA THR A 55 7.90 1.02 12.82
C THR A 55 9.07 0.26 12.22
N ALA A 56 9.38 0.47 10.93
CA ALA A 56 10.50 -0.21 10.27
C ALA A 56 11.84 0.14 10.94
N ARG A 57 12.59 -0.90 11.36
CA ARG A 57 13.88 -0.79 12.05
C ARG A 57 14.86 -1.85 11.52
N PRO A 58 16.17 -1.56 11.46
CA PRO A 58 16.82 -0.30 11.86
C PRO A 58 16.70 0.84 10.83
N PHE A 59 16.33 0.54 9.59
CA PHE A 59 16.20 1.54 8.52
C PHE A 59 14.74 1.91 8.27
N ALA A 60 14.47 3.21 8.24
CA ALA A 60 13.19 3.78 7.84
C ALA A 60 13.27 4.29 6.40
N ILE A 61 12.17 4.20 5.64
CA ILE A 61 12.03 4.81 4.32
C ILE A 61 11.14 6.04 4.50
N LEU A 62 11.73 7.22 4.32
CA LEU A 62 11.02 8.48 4.53
C LEU A 62 10.25 8.92 3.30
N GLU A 63 10.88 8.78 2.13
CA GLU A 63 10.31 9.19 0.85
C GLU A 63 10.65 8.12 -0.17
N HIS A 64 9.73 7.91 -1.11
CA HIS A 64 9.96 7.03 -2.25
C HIS A 64 9.14 7.49 -3.46
N SER A 65 9.69 7.26 -4.66
CA SER A 65 9.04 7.56 -5.93
C SER A 65 9.53 6.59 -6.98
N LEU A 66 8.61 5.96 -7.71
CA LEU A 66 8.93 5.10 -8.86
C LEU A 66 8.60 5.88 -10.13
N ALA A 67 9.61 6.15 -10.94
CA ALA A 67 9.45 6.79 -12.25
C ALA A 67 9.08 5.78 -13.34
N SER A 68 8.55 6.28 -14.46
CA SER A 68 8.16 5.45 -15.61
C SER A 68 9.30 4.68 -16.27
N ASP A 69 10.55 5.06 -16.04
CA ASP A 69 11.77 4.38 -16.50
C ASP A 69 12.25 3.27 -15.55
N ASN A 70 11.41 2.88 -14.60
CA ASN A 70 11.68 1.90 -13.54
C ASN A 70 12.77 2.30 -12.55
N ASN A 71 13.16 3.58 -12.50
CA ASN A 71 14.01 4.07 -11.43
C ASN A 71 13.19 4.35 -10.18
N ILE A 72 13.42 3.59 -9.12
CA ILE A 72 12.91 3.92 -7.78
C ILE A 72 13.94 4.78 -7.06
N THR A 73 13.48 5.96 -6.66
CA THR A 73 14.21 6.84 -5.75
C THR A 73 13.67 6.64 -4.35
N MET A 74 14.54 6.48 -3.37
CA MET A 74 14.15 6.35 -1.96
C MET A 74 15.10 7.10 -1.02
N VAL A 75 14.54 7.74 0.00
CA VAL A 75 15.31 8.38 1.08
C VAL A 75 15.24 7.49 2.30
N VAL A 76 16.38 6.90 2.67
CA VAL A 76 16.50 5.95 3.77
C VAL A 76 17.18 6.63 4.94
N GLN A 77 16.72 6.34 6.16
CA GLN A 77 17.26 6.87 7.40
C GLN A 77 17.62 5.75 8.36
N ASN A 78 18.78 5.84 9.03
CA ASN A 78 19.04 4.99 10.20
C ASN A 78 18.32 5.57 11.43
N THR A 79 17.44 4.77 12.01
CA THR A 79 16.61 5.19 13.16
C THR A 79 17.13 4.67 14.50
N GLU A 80 18.17 3.85 14.48
CA GLU A 80 18.84 3.38 15.69
C GLU A 80 19.88 4.40 16.20
N ALA A 81 20.26 4.26 17.47
CA ALA A 81 21.30 5.08 18.08
C ALA A 81 22.72 4.72 17.61
N ASP A 82 22.92 3.48 17.14
CA ASP A 82 24.23 3.00 16.68
C ASP A 82 24.43 3.27 15.18
N GLN A 83 25.68 3.49 14.79
CA GLN A 83 26.05 3.53 13.38
C GLN A 83 25.85 2.15 12.72
N ARG A 84 25.25 2.14 11.52
CA ARG A 84 25.00 0.93 10.73
C ARG A 84 25.61 1.07 9.35
N GLN A 85 26.11 -0.03 8.80
CA GLN A 85 26.56 -0.08 7.42
C GLN A 85 25.50 -0.80 6.59
N LEU A 86 24.76 -0.06 5.77
CA LEU A 86 23.88 -0.66 4.77
C LEU A 86 24.76 -1.24 3.66
N THR A 87 24.54 -2.50 3.29
CA THR A 87 25.35 -3.20 2.27
C THR A 87 24.55 -3.57 1.04
N ASN A 88 23.25 -3.83 1.22
CA ASN A 88 22.38 -4.22 0.13
C ASN A 88 20.95 -3.72 0.31
N ILE A 89 20.35 -3.23 -0.76
CA ILE A 89 18.92 -2.96 -0.85
C ILE A 89 18.34 -3.87 -1.93
N SER A 90 17.47 -4.79 -1.53
CA SER A 90 16.78 -5.69 -2.44
C SER A 90 15.31 -5.32 -2.52
N ILE A 91 14.81 -5.20 -3.74
CA ILE A 91 13.43 -4.85 -4.05
C ILE A 91 12.82 -5.95 -4.92
N GLY A 92 11.59 -6.35 -4.62
CA GLY A 92 10.82 -7.28 -5.45
C GLY A 92 9.32 -7.04 -5.34
N GLY A 93 8.51 -7.65 -6.21
CA GLY A 93 7.05 -7.59 -6.14
C GLY A 93 6.42 -6.84 -7.31
N SER A 94 5.14 -7.14 -7.59
CA SER A 94 4.37 -6.53 -8.69
C SER A 94 5.06 -6.58 -10.07
N GLY A 95 5.88 -7.60 -10.33
CA GLY A 95 6.65 -7.73 -11.58
C GLY A 95 7.94 -6.91 -11.63
N TYR A 96 8.30 -6.21 -10.55
CA TYR A 96 9.58 -5.54 -10.39
C TYR A 96 10.58 -6.40 -9.62
N SER A 97 11.85 -6.26 -9.94
CA SER A 97 12.97 -6.80 -9.18
C SER A 97 14.18 -5.90 -9.33
N GLY A 98 14.95 -5.71 -8.26
CA GLY A 98 16.16 -4.92 -8.31
C GLY A 98 17.01 -5.14 -7.08
N ASN A 99 18.31 -4.88 -7.25
CA ASN A 99 19.24 -4.97 -6.15
C ASN A 99 20.30 -3.88 -6.28
N LEU A 100 20.59 -3.19 -5.19
CA LEU A 100 21.68 -2.24 -5.10
C LEU A 100 22.66 -2.71 -4.05
N LEU A 101 23.84 -3.14 -4.51
CA LEU A 101 24.99 -3.42 -3.67
C LEU A 101 25.74 -2.10 -3.46
N ASN A 102 25.53 -1.49 -2.31
CA ASN A 102 26.22 -0.26 -1.94
C ASN A 102 26.55 -0.31 -0.46
N ALA A 103 27.83 -0.17 -0.12
CA ALA A 103 28.31 -0.05 1.24
C ALA A 103 28.22 1.42 1.65
N SER A 104 27.21 1.78 2.43
CA SER A 104 27.02 3.14 2.95
C SER A 104 26.88 3.12 4.46
N TYR A 105 27.67 3.94 5.14
CA TYR A 105 27.59 4.10 6.59
C TYR A 105 26.53 5.14 6.94
N PHE A 106 25.71 4.81 7.92
CA PHE A 106 24.68 5.68 8.45
C PHE A 106 24.91 5.90 9.93
N SER A 107 25.28 7.13 10.30
CA SER A 107 25.23 7.59 11.68
C SER A 107 23.78 7.62 12.19
N ALA A 108 23.59 7.75 13.50
CA ALA A 108 22.24 7.84 14.07
C ALA A 108 21.45 9.01 13.45
N GLY A 109 20.27 8.72 12.91
CA GLY A 109 19.41 9.71 12.28
C GLY A 109 19.87 10.19 10.89
N GLU A 110 21.01 9.73 10.37
CA GLU A 110 21.52 10.12 9.06
C GLU A 110 20.63 9.62 7.92
N LYS A 111 20.51 10.41 6.85
CA LYS A 111 19.63 10.14 5.71
C LYS A 111 20.41 10.11 4.41
N HIS A 112 20.28 9.07 3.62
CA HIS A 112 20.85 9.00 2.27
C HIS A 112 19.75 8.76 1.23
N LYS A 113 19.99 9.26 0.02
CA LYS A 113 19.13 9.05 -1.13
C LYS A 113 19.72 7.96 -2.01
N PHE A 114 18.93 6.93 -2.32
CA PHE A 114 19.28 5.89 -3.27
C PHE A 114 18.41 5.98 -4.51
N VAL A 115 19.00 5.64 -5.65
CA VAL A 115 18.30 5.43 -6.91
C VAL A 115 18.63 4.02 -7.37
N LEU A 116 17.62 3.20 -7.55
CA LEU A 116 17.75 1.82 -8.02
C LEU A 116 17.00 1.69 -9.33
N ASN A 117 17.65 1.11 -10.33
CA ASN A 117 16.99 0.69 -11.55
C ASN A 117 16.38 -0.69 -11.34
N LEU A 118 15.06 -0.80 -11.48
CA LEU A 118 14.34 -2.06 -11.36
C LEU A 118 14.16 -2.70 -12.73
N SER A 119 14.36 -4.01 -12.83
CA SER A 119 13.85 -4.79 -13.95
C SER A 119 12.35 -5.02 -13.78
N GLY A 120 11.56 -4.90 -14.85
CA GLY A 120 10.11 -5.10 -14.79
C GLY A 120 9.35 -4.33 -15.88
N THR A 121 8.03 -4.45 -15.85
CA THR A 121 7.14 -3.67 -16.72
C THR A 121 7.21 -2.20 -16.35
N ALA A 122 7.34 -1.32 -17.35
CA ALA A 122 7.35 0.13 -17.14
C ALA A 122 6.12 0.58 -16.33
N CYS A 123 6.34 1.36 -15.27
CA CYS A 123 5.21 1.88 -14.52
C CYS A 123 4.50 3.01 -15.29
N THR A 124 3.17 2.95 -15.36
CA THR A 124 2.36 4.03 -15.93
C THR A 124 2.02 5.05 -14.84
N SER A 125 2.17 6.33 -15.13
CA SER A 125 1.85 7.42 -14.20
C SER A 125 0.43 7.26 -13.62
N GLY A 126 0.30 7.45 -12.32
CA GLY A 126 -0.97 7.29 -11.58
C GLY A 126 -1.29 5.86 -11.15
N ASN A 127 -0.65 4.83 -11.72
CA ASN A 127 -0.82 3.46 -11.23
C ASN A 127 -0.15 3.29 -9.87
N THR A 128 -0.76 2.47 -9.03
CA THR A 128 -0.18 2.06 -7.74
C THR A 128 0.84 0.95 -7.95
N TYR A 129 1.98 1.02 -7.27
CA TYR A 129 2.93 -0.08 -7.16
C TYR A 129 2.96 -0.62 -5.73
N GLU A 130 3.32 -1.90 -5.60
CA GLU A 130 3.55 -2.56 -4.32
C GLU A 130 4.84 -3.36 -4.36
N LEU A 131 5.79 -3.00 -3.51
CA LEU A 131 7.14 -3.55 -3.51
C LEU A 131 7.51 -4.10 -2.14
N TYR A 132 8.08 -5.30 -2.10
CA TYR A 132 8.79 -5.85 -0.96
C TYR A 132 10.20 -5.28 -0.96
N VAL A 133 10.59 -4.62 0.15
CA VAL A 133 11.92 -4.05 0.34
C VAL A 133 12.60 -4.77 1.48
N ASN A 134 13.82 -5.23 1.22
CA ASN A 134 14.67 -5.91 2.19
C ASN A 134 16.03 -5.21 2.24
N PHE A 135 16.50 -4.92 3.45
CA PHE A 135 17.81 -4.35 3.67
C PHE A 135 18.75 -5.43 4.22
N THR A 136 19.98 -5.49 3.70
CA THR A 136 21.07 -6.20 4.34
C THR A 136 22.06 -5.18 4.90
N TYR A 137 22.52 -5.40 6.13
CA TYR A 137 23.41 -4.47 6.81
C TYR A 137 24.34 -5.17 7.79
N ASN A 138 25.36 -4.43 8.21
CA ASN A 138 26.33 -4.83 9.22
C ASN A 138 26.33 -3.82 10.38
N THR A 139 26.89 -4.22 11.51
CA THR A 139 27.36 -3.27 12.53
C THR A 139 28.52 -2.45 11.98
N ALA A 140 28.71 -1.21 12.46
CA ALA A 140 29.77 -0.33 11.93
C ALA A 140 31.19 -0.90 12.11
N ASP A 141 31.41 -1.67 13.18
CA ASP A 141 32.67 -2.36 13.51
C ASP A 141 32.84 -3.72 12.79
N ASN A 142 31.87 -4.13 11.96
CA ASN A 142 31.79 -5.44 11.33
C ASN A 142 31.82 -6.64 12.32
N SER A 143 31.53 -6.43 13.60
CA SER A 143 31.40 -7.53 14.57
C SER A 143 30.24 -8.47 14.23
N ILE A 144 29.18 -7.95 13.61
CA ILE A 144 28.05 -8.73 13.11
C ILE A 144 27.75 -8.32 11.66
N THR A 145 27.85 -9.28 10.75
CA THR A 145 27.66 -9.06 9.32
C THR A 145 26.43 -9.79 8.77
N GLY A 146 25.85 -9.27 7.69
CA GLY A 146 24.79 -9.96 6.95
C GLY A 146 23.44 -9.99 7.66
N GLN A 147 23.22 -9.05 8.59
CA GLN A 147 21.91 -8.88 9.21
C GLN A 147 20.89 -8.44 8.16
N LYS A 148 19.64 -8.87 8.31
CA LYS A 148 18.57 -8.58 7.36
C LYS A 148 17.37 -7.95 8.06
N GLN A 149 16.86 -6.89 7.46
CA GLN A 149 15.58 -6.29 7.81
C GLN A 149 14.60 -6.59 6.68
N TYR A 150 13.49 -7.24 7.03
CA TYR A 150 12.37 -7.50 6.14
C TYR A 150 11.21 -6.57 6.50
N GLY A 151 10.61 -5.91 5.51
CA GLY A 151 9.37 -5.17 5.74
C GLY A 151 8.20 -6.11 5.97
N GLU A 152 7.46 -5.92 7.07
CA GLU A 152 6.18 -6.61 7.33
C GLU A 152 5.06 -6.09 6.42
N LYS A 153 5.23 -4.88 5.88
CA LYS A 153 4.35 -4.26 4.89
C LYS A 153 5.12 -4.00 3.60
N THR A 154 4.43 -4.12 2.48
CA THR A 154 4.96 -3.66 1.20
C THR A 154 5.10 -2.13 1.20
N LEU A 155 6.08 -1.62 0.48
CA LEU A 155 6.21 -0.23 0.10
C LEU A 155 5.19 0.05 -1.01
N VAL A 156 4.24 0.94 -0.75
CA VAL A 156 3.11 1.22 -1.65
C VAL A 156 3.12 2.69 -2.02
N GLY A 157 3.10 2.99 -3.31
CA GLY A 157 3.06 4.37 -3.81
C GLY A 157 2.41 4.47 -5.18
N LYS A 158 2.32 5.69 -5.70
CA LYS A 158 1.87 5.96 -7.08
C LYS A 158 3.07 6.24 -7.96
N CYS A 159 3.03 5.76 -9.20
CA CYS A 159 4.05 6.06 -10.18
C CYS A 159 3.94 7.50 -10.66
N ASN A 160 5.11 8.14 -10.80
CA ASN A 160 5.24 9.50 -11.29
C ASN A 160 5.43 9.49 -12.81
#